data_AF-A0A850DKE3-F1
#
_entry.id   AF-A0A850DKE3-F1
#
_cell.length_a   1.000
_cell.length_b   1.000
_cell.length_c   1.000
_cell.angle_alpha   90.00
_cell.angle_beta   90.00
_cell.angle_gamma   90.00
#
_symmetry.space_group_name_H-M   'P 1'
#
loop_
_entity.id
_entity.type
_entity.pdbx_description
1 polymer ?
#
loop_
_entity_poly.entity_id
_entity_poly.type
_entity_poly.pdbx_seq_one_letter_code
_entity_poly.pdbx_strand_id
1 'polypeptide(L)'
;MTMSTGQQPIRSGAGPVRPLGVLGGWVIGLVAATVVVQFISDFIDWAHYADFERRWDNPQSGSMPDWQSDLWAGVIAMVLLLGSGIVVIAWLWRARRNAEALCAAPHRLPVGWVIGGWFCPVVNFWFPHMLMTDVVRTSDPRTPADAEDLARFRGVPAPALVTAWWMLFVMSWLLDFVSLRLSTPELRSKTTGEYYVTAYSPSGGGSLVAVELIGTGLLAGAAICLGLLVIRVRQYQVARAGRPIAPAAAAPVTDAVPVTAVAPAAAPAPMPADDSPRHKHADTAVIVADSLPIAESGDIERSFGRVRDSWHAPEILDLDADRLRARIAVILAAHAAEGYTEVSVKTSTDNKPTLVHLDSFHPTRPDGWRPVRIANRGNGRFALYGHSSIYQVSEIPPDNADLVAELVTIGTTRGYLKPYEPGAGSIIDGRTKEIGRQLHSRGGIDMMRSVHAAVAERVRHHPGLARELEHAWDGIGSWQR
;
A
#
# COMPACT_ATOMS: atom_id res chain seq x y z
N MET A 1 16.41 37.29 -64.47
CA MET A 1 15.22 36.47 -64.13
C MET A 1 14.91 36.71 -62.66
N THR A 2 14.05 37.66 -62.39
CA THR A 2 13.60 38.04 -61.03
C THR A 2 12.61 36.99 -60.54
N MET A 3 13.06 36.06 -59.70
CA MET A 3 12.15 35.14 -59.01
C MET A 3 11.50 35.86 -57.84
N SER A 4 10.20 36.12 -58.04
CA SER A 4 9.25 36.67 -57.11
C SER A 4 9.23 35.87 -55.80
N THR A 5 9.54 36.54 -54.70
CA THR A 5 9.41 36.05 -53.33
C THR A 5 7.92 35.84 -53.04
N GLY A 6 7.48 34.58 -53.05
CA GLY A 6 6.14 34.18 -52.63
C GLY A 6 5.98 34.34 -51.12
N GLN A 7 5.71 35.56 -50.68
CA GLN A 7 5.32 35.87 -49.31
C GLN A 7 3.90 35.32 -49.11
N GLN A 8 3.78 34.21 -48.39
CA GLN A 8 2.47 33.69 -48.00
C GLN A 8 1.73 34.76 -47.18
N PRO A 9 0.44 35.02 -47.44
CA PRO A 9 -0.32 36.00 -46.70
C PRO A 9 -0.40 35.55 -45.23
N ILE A 10 0.10 36.40 -44.32
CA ILE A 10 -0.17 36.31 -42.90
C ILE A 10 -1.69 36.22 -42.77
N ARG A 11 -2.21 35.11 -42.22
CA ARG A 11 -3.63 34.94 -41.94
C ARG A 11 -4.05 35.99 -40.91
N SER A 12 -4.46 37.16 -41.37
CA SER A 12 -5.20 38.16 -40.61
C SER A 12 -6.64 37.65 -40.41
N GLY A 13 -6.78 36.62 -39.60
CA GLY A 13 -8.06 36.04 -39.19
C GLY A 13 -8.33 36.35 -37.73
N ALA A 14 -8.64 37.61 -37.41
CA ALA A 14 -9.28 37.93 -36.14
C ALA A 14 -10.71 37.35 -36.16
N GLY A 15 -10.83 36.04 -35.92
CA GLY A 15 -12.12 35.38 -35.81
C GLY A 15 -12.91 35.94 -34.62
N PRO A 16 -14.25 35.98 -34.68
CA PRO A 16 -15.06 36.54 -33.61
C PRO A 16 -14.84 35.77 -32.29
N VAL A 17 -14.48 36.49 -31.22
CA VAL A 17 -14.28 35.93 -29.87
C VAL A 17 -15.58 35.32 -29.39
N ARG A 18 -15.57 34.02 -29.07
CA ARG A 18 -16.77 33.29 -28.67
C ARG A 18 -17.08 33.56 -27.18
N PRO A 19 -18.35 33.78 -26.78
CA PRO A 19 -18.67 34.12 -25.38
C PRO A 19 -18.32 32.96 -24.43
N LEU A 20 -17.62 33.26 -23.33
CA LEU A 20 -17.21 32.27 -22.31
C LEU A 20 -18.13 32.22 -21.08
N GLY A 21 -19.04 33.18 -20.91
CA GLY A 21 -19.78 33.39 -19.66
C GLY A 21 -20.61 32.19 -19.20
N VAL A 22 -21.45 31.64 -20.08
CA VAL A 22 -22.32 30.50 -19.75
C VAL A 22 -21.51 29.25 -19.40
N LEU A 23 -20.52 28.91 -20.23
CA LEU A 23 -19.64 27.75 -19.98
C LEU A 23 -18.81 27.93 -18.70
N GLY A 24 -18.29 29.14 -18.45
CA GLY A 24 -17.56 29.43 -17.21
C GLY A 24 -18.44 29.31 -15.97
N GLY A 25 -19.71 29.70 -16.07
CA GLY A 25 -20.71 29.47 -15.02
C GLY A 25 -20.95 27.99 -14.74
N TRP A 26 -21.07 27.17 -15.79
CA TRP A 26 -21.19 25.71 -15.66
C TRP A 26 -19.94 25.07 -15.03
N VAL A 27 -18.73 25.51 -15.40
CA VAL A 27 -17.48 25.05 -14.76
C VAL A 27 -17.53 25.29 -13.26
N ILE A 28 -17.81 26.53 -12.84
CA ILE A 28 -17.83 26.90 -11.43
C ILE A 28 -18.93 26.12 -10.69
N GLY A 29 -20.14 26.06 -11.25
CA GLY A 29 -21.27 25.39 -10.63
C GLY A 29 -21.08 23.89 -10.46
N LEU A 30 -20.65 23.18 -11.50
CA LEU A 30 -20.47 21.72 -11.45
C LEU A 30 -19.28 21.30 -10.59
N VAL A 31 -18.17 22.03 -10.67
CA VAL A 31 -17.00 21.73 -9.81
C VAL A 31 -17.34 22.01 -8.34
N ALA A 32 -18.05 23.11 -8.05
CA ALA A 32 -18.51 23.38 -6.69
C ALA A 32 -19.49 22.30 -6.19
N ALA A 33 -20.44 21.87 -7.03
CA ALA A 33 -21.35 20.78 -6.69
C ALA A 33 -20.61 19.46 -6.42
N THR A 34 -19.57 19.16 -7.20
CA THR A 34 -18.71 17.98 -7.00
C THR A 34 -18.03 18.03 -5.63
N VAL A 35 -17.43 19.17 -5.28
CA VAL A 35 -16.78 19.37 -3.97
C VAL A 35 -17.78 19.23 -2.82
N VAL A 36 -18.99 19.81 -2.95
CA VAL A 36 -20.04 19.70 -1.93
C VAL A 36 -20.48 18.24 -1.73
N VAL A 37 -20.72 17.51 -2.82
CA VAL A 37 -21.10 16.10 -2.74
C VAL A 37 -19.99 15.25 -2.13
N GLN A 38 -18.72 15.55 -2.45
CA GLN A 38 -17.60 14.86 -1.84
C GLN A 38 -17.53 15.11 -0.32
N PHE A 39 -17.68 16.36 0.14
CA PHE A 39 -17.76 16.64 1.58
C PHE A 39 -18.92 15.92 2.28
N ILE A 40 -20.08 15.82 1.61
CA ILE A 40 -21.22 15.06 2.15
C ILE A 40 -20.87 13.57 2.26
N SER A 41 -20.21 13.01 1.24
CA SER A 41 -19.79 11.60 1.23
C SER A 41 -18.77 11.32 2.33
N ASP A 42 -17.72 12.15 2.45
CA ASP A 42 -16.70 12.02 3.49
C ASP A 42 -17.31 12.14 4.90
N PHE A 43 -18.34 12.98 5.07
CA PHE A 43 -19.06 13.11 6.34
C PHE A 43 -19.90 11.86 6.66
N ILE A 44 -20.54 11.25 5.66
CA ILE A 44 -21.27 10.00 5.81
C ILE A 44 -20.30 8.87 6.18
N ASP A 45 -19.17 8.75 5.49
CA ASP A 45 -18.15 7.74 5.77
C ASP A 45 -17.54 7.92 7.17
N TRP A 46 -17.29 9.17 7.59
CA TRP A 46 -16.91 9.48 8.97
C TRP A 46 -17.97 9.04 9.97
N ALA A 47 -19.25 9.33 9.72
CA ALA A 47 -20.34 8.96 10.61
C ALA A 47 -20.48 7.43 10.74
N HIS A 48 -20.39 6.70 9.62
CA HIS A 48 -20.39 5.24 9.59
C HIS A 48 -19.18 4.67 10.34
N TYR A 49 -17.99 5.21 10.12
CA TYR A 49 -16.79 4.78 10.82
C TYR A 49 -16.84 5.06 12.33
N ALA A 50 -17.33 6.24 12.73
CA ALA A 50 -17.48 6.60 14.14
C ALA A 50 -18.56 5.76 14.85
N ASP A 51 -19.60 5.36 14.14
CA ASP A 51 -20.63 4.45 14.64
C ASP A 51 -20.12 3.01 14.73
N PHE A 52 -19.30 2.58 13.76
CA PHE A 52 -18.55 1.33 13.81
C PHE A 52 -17.62 1.27 15.03
N GLU A 53 -16.72 2.24 15.24
CA GLU A 53 -15.81 2.23 16.40
C GLU A 53 -16.56 2.24 17.73
N ARG A 54 -17.67 3.00 17.83
CA ARG A 54 -18.52 3.00 19.03
C ARG A 54 -19.08 1.61 19.36
N ARG A 55 -19.54 0.85 18.35
CA ARG A 55 -20.01 -0.52 18.53
C ARG A 55 -18.87 -1.51 18.77
N TRP A 56 -17.70 -1.25 18.18
CA TRP A 56 -16.52 -2.07 18.34
C TRP A 56 -15.97 -2.03 19.78
N ASP A 57 -16.01 -0.85 20.40
CA ASP A 57 -15.58 -0.66 21.79
C ASP A 57 -16.56 -1.27 22.80
N ASN A 58 -17.87 -1.18 22.52
CA ASN A 58 -18.94 -1.72 23.36
C ASN A 58 -19.78 -2.75 22.59
N PRO A 59 -19.20 -3.93 22.29
CA PRO A 59 -19.93 -4.96 21.56
C PRO A 59 -21.10 -5.45 22.42
N GLN A 60 -22.32 -5.13 21.98
CA GLN A 60 -23.52 -5.76 22.54
C GLN A 60 -23.61 -7.20 22.02
N SER A 61 -24.43 -8.04 22.65
CA SER A 61 -24.66 -9.44 22.24
C SER A 61 -25.47 -9.55 20.94
N GLY A 62 -25.13 -8.78 19.91
CA GLY A 62 -25.79 -8.75 18.61
C GLY A 62 -24.78 -8.66 17.45
N SER A 63 -25.25 -8.72 16.21
CA SER A 63 -24.40 -8.64 15.02
C SER A 63 -23.60 -7.33 14.98
N MET A 64 -22.30 -7.47 14.77
CA MET A 64 -21.43 -6.32 14.49
C MET A 64 -21.56 -6.02 13.00
N PRO A 65 -22.16 -4.90 12.58
CA PRO A 65 -22.23 -4.56 11.18
C PRO A 65 -20.82 -4.32 10.65
N ASP A 66 -20.51 -4.92 9.50
CA ASP A 66 -19.29 -4.58 8.77
C ASP A 66 -19.32 -3.09 8.38
N TRP A 67 -18.14 -2.47 8.31
CA TRP A 67 -18.04 -1.16 7.68
C TRP A 67 -18.47 -1.27 6.22
N GLN A 68 -19.49 -0.50 5.84
CA GLN A 68 -20.01 -0.48 4.48
C GLN A 68 -19.81 0.91 3.88
N SER A 69 -19.05 0.98 2.79
CA SER A 69 -18.98 2.17 1.95
C SER A 69 -20.27 2.31 1.15
N ASP A 70 -20.88 3.49 1.16
CA ASP A 70 -22.11 3.78 0.43
C ASP A 70 -21.85 3.88 -1.08
N LEU A 71 -22.01 2.76 -1.79
CA LEU A 71 -21.77 2.67 -3.24
C LEU A 71 -22.52 3.73 -4.05
N TRP A 72 -23.70 4.14 -3.60
CA TRP A 72 -24.52 5.14 -4.28
C TRP A 72 -23.89 6.55 -4.24
N ALA A 73 -23.25 6.93 -3.13
CA ALA A 73 -22.59 8.23 -2.99
C ALA A 73 -21.38 8.31 -3.94
N GLY A 74 -20.60 7.23 -4.03
CA GLY A 74 -19.49 7.12 -4.98
C GLY A 74 -19.92 7.24 -6.44
N VAL A 75 -21.07 6.67 -6.82
CA VAL A 75 -21.61 6.80 -8.18
C VAL A 75 -21.98 8.25 -8.51
N ILE A 76 -22.63 8.96 -7.58
CA ILE A 76 -22.99 10.37 -7.77
C ILE A 76 -21.73 11.23 -7.89
N ALA A 77 -20.75 11.04 -7.01
CA ALA A 77 -19.47 11.74 -7.05
C ALA A 77 -18.76 11.52 -8.38
N MET A 78 -18.71 10.27 -8.88
CA MET A 78 -18.11 9.92 -10.16
C MET A 78 -18.80 10.62 -11.34
N VAL A 79 -20.13 10.61 -11.39
CA VAL A 79 -20.90 11.29 -12.46
C VAL A 79 -20.65 12.80 -12.46
N LEU A 80 -20.63 13.42 -11.28
CA LEU A 80 -20.34 14.85 -11.13
C LEU A 80 -18.89 15.19 -11.53
N LEU A 81 -17.93 14.35 -11.15
CA LEU A 81 -16.52 14.53 -11.52
C LEU A 81 -16.32 14.44 -13.04
N LEU A 82 -16.92 13.44 -13.69
CA LEU A 82 -16.88 13.28 -15.15
C LEU A 82 -17.56 14.46 -15.86
N GLY A 83 -18.74 14.88 -15.39
CA GLY A 83 -19.45 16.05 -15.90
C GLY A 83 -18.62 17.33 -15.77
N SER A 84 -17.99 17.54 -14.62
CA SER A 84 -17.07 18.65 -14.36
C SER A 84 -15.89 18.62 -15.31
N GLY A 85 -15.26 17.46 -15.50
CA GLY A 85 -14.15 17.28 -16.44
C GLY A 85 -14.53 17.65 -17.88
N ILE A 86 -15.68 17.16 -18.37
CA ILE A 86 -16.19 17.48 -19.71
C ILE A 86 -16.36 19.00 -19.89
N VAL A 87 -17.00 19.66 -18.92
CA VAL A 87 -17.27 21.10 -19.02
C VAL A 87 -15.98 21.93 -18.89
N VAL A 88 -15.04 21.53 -18.04
CA VAL A 88 -13.71 22.15 -17.93
C VAL A 88 -12.92 22.02 -19.24
N ILE A 89 -12.90 20.84 -19.85
CA ILE A 89 -12.23 20.61 -21.14
C ILE A 89 -12.89 21.45 -22.25
N ALA A 90 -14.22 21.45 -22.32
CA ALA A 90 -14.95 22.23 -23.32
C ALA A 90 -14.72 23.75 -23.15
N TRP A 91 -14.70 24.23 -21.91
CA TRP A 91 -14.37 25.62 -21.59
C TRP A 91 -12.92 25.95 -21.96
N LEU A 92 -11.95 25.11 -21.58
CA LEU A 92 -10.53 25.34 -21.86
C LEU A 92 -10.26 25.33 -23.36
N TRP A 93 -10.90 24.44 -24.11
CA TRP A 93 -10.79 24.38 -25.57
C TRP A 93 -11.27 25.68 -26.21
N ARG A 94 -12.42 26.20 -25.75
CA ARG A 94 -12.98 27.46 -26.25
C ARG A 94 -12.13 28.66 -25.82
N ALA A 95 -11.68 28.71 -24.57
CA ALA A 95 -10.82 29.76 -24.04
C ALA A 95 -9.51 29.82 -24.82
N ARG A 96 -8.94 28.66 -25.16
CA ARG A 96 -7.75 28.56 -25.99
C ARG A 96 -7.96 29.04 -27.43
N ARG A 97 -9.06 28.65 -28.08
CA ARG A 97 -9.38 29.13 -29.44
C ARG A 97 -9.56 30.66 -29.47
N ASN A 98 -10.15 31.24 -28.44
CA ASN A 98 -10.23 32.69 -28.29
C ASN A 98 -8.83 33.31 -28.11
N ALA A 99 -7.96 32.68 -27.32
CA ALA A 99 -6.60 33.16 -27.10
C ALA A 99 -5.77 33.15 -28.40
N GLU A 100 -5.88 32.11 -29.22
CA GLU A 100 -5.26 32.02 -30.56
C GLU A 100 -5.76 33.13 -31.51
N ALA A 101 -7.01 33.56 -31.38
CA ALA A 101 -7.55 34.68 -32.16
C ALA A 101 -7.10 36.06 -31.64
N LEU A 102 -6.74 36.16 -30.35
CA LEU A 102 -6.38 37.41 -29.69
C LEU A 102 -4.87 37.69 -29.66
N CYS A 103 -4.02 36.68 -29.86
CA CYS A 103 -2.57 36.81 -29.81
C CYS A 103 -1.90 35.90 -30.84
N ALA A 104 -0.98 36.46 -31.63
CA ALA A 104 -0.23 35.71 -32.65
C ALA A 104 0.86 34.79 -32.07
N ALA A 105 1.13 34.89 -30.76
CA ALA A 105 2.17 34.11 -30.09
C ALA A 105 1.91 32.60 -30.26
N PRO A 106 2.92 31.82 -30.70
CA PRO A 106 2.78 30.39 -30.83
C PRO A 106 2.56 29.76 -29.45
N HIS A 107 1.47 29.02 -29.30
CA HIS A 107 1.26 28.18 -28.13
C HIS A 107 2.20 26.98 -28.20
N ARG A 108 2.69 26.51 -27.05
CA ARG A 108 3.74 25.48 -27.01
C ARG A 108 3.24 24.10 -27.47
N LEU A 109 1.95 23.84 -27.31
CA LEU A 109 1.30 22.58 -27.67
C LEU A 109 0.18 22.83 -28.68
N PRO A 110 -0.08 21.96 -29.66
CA PRO A 110 -1.27 22.01 -30.54
C PRO A 110 -2.61 21.96 -29.79
N VAL A 111 -3.69 22.50 -30.39
CA VAL A 111 -5.03 22.59 -29.77
C VAL A 111 -5.67 21.25 -29.43
N GLY A 112 -5.34 20.19 -30.17
CA GLY A 112 -5.81 18.83 -29.87
C GLY A 112 -5.39 18.31 -28.50
N TRP A 113 -4.27 18.81 -27.96
CA TRP A 113 -3.79 18.44 -26.62
C TRP A 113 -4.66 18.99 -25.49
N VAL A 114 -5.60 19.91 -25.75
CA VAL A 114 -6.60 20.29 -24.75
C VAL A 114 -7.48 19.11 -24.35
N ILE A 115 -7.70 18.16 -25.25
CA ILE A 115 -8.42 16.93 -24.96
C ILE A 115 -7.39 15.84 -24.64
N GLY A 116 -6.43 15.61 -25.54
CA GLY A 116 -5.45 14.53 -25.42
C GLY A 116 -4.61 14.59 -24.14
N GLY A 117 -4.37 15.79 -23.61
CA GLY A 117 -3.64 16.01 -22.36
C GLY A 117 -4.29 15.35 -21.15
N TRP A 118 -5.62 15.21 -21.12
CA TRP A 118 -6.35 14.62 -19.98
C TRP A 118 -6.42 13.09 -20.03
N PHE A 119 -6.30 12.50 -21.22
CA PHE A 119 -6.45 11.05 -21.41
C PHE A 119 -5.12 10.31 -21.54
N CYS A 120 -4.02 11.01 -21.81
CA CYS A 120 -2.69 10.42 -21.93
C CYS A 120 -2.00 10.44 -20.55
N PRO A 121 -1.80 9.29 -19.86
CA PRO A 121 -1.47 9.27 -18.44
C PRO A 121 -0.20 10.02 -18.06
N VAL A 122 0.87 9.87 -18.84
CA VAL A 122 2.16 10.50 -18.55
C VAL A 122 2.06 12.01 -18.72
N VAL A 123 1.53 12.48 -19.85
CA VAL A 123 1.45 13.92 -20.13
C VAL A 123 0.39 14.64 -19.31
N ASN A 124 -0.63 13.92 -18.80
CA ASN A 124 -1.67 14.47 -17.94
C ASN A 124 -1.12 15.13 -16.69
N PHE A 125 0.08 14.77 -16.23
CA PHE A 125 0.74 15.39 -15.09
C PHE A 125 1.21 16.84 -15.33
N TRP A 126 1.42 17.27 -16.58
CA TRP A 126 1.99 18.60 -16.85
C TRP A 126 1.36 19.36 -18.03
N PHE A 127 0.71 18.67 -18.98
CA PHE A 127 0.06 19.34 -20.12
C PHE A 127 -1.10 20.25 -19.72
N PRO A 128 -2.03 19.87 -18.83
CA PRO A 128 -3.11 20.76 -18.43
C PRO A 128 -2.61 22.06 -17.77
N HIS A 129 -1.57 21.98 -16.93
CA HIS A 129 -0.89 23.15 -16.35
C HIS A 129 -0.28 24.05 -17.43
N MET A 130 0.42 23.46 -18.39
CA MET A 130 1.07 24.16 -19.49
C MET A 130 0.04 24.86 -20.39
N LEU A 131 -1.04 24.17 -20.74
CA LEU A 131 -2.16 24.69 -21.52
C LEU A 131 -2.85 25.86 -20.82
N MET A 132 -3.17 25.72 -19.54
CA MET A 132 -3.78 26.81 -18.76
C MET A 132 -2.84 28.01 -18.66
N THR A 133 -1.56 27.77 -18.41
CA THR A 133 -0.54 28.83 -18.34
C THR A 133 -0.45 29.61 -19.65
N ASP A 134 -0.42 28.91 -20.80
CA ASP A 134 -0.38 29.53 -22.12
C ASP A 134 -1.65 30.35 -22.37
N VAL A 135 -2.83 29.82 -22.05
CA VAL A 135 -4.13 30.53 -22.20
C VAL A 135 -4.18 31.79 -21.34
N VAL A 136 -3.75 31.72 -20.08
CA VAL A 136 -3.77 32.90 -19.20
C VAL A 136 -2.79 33.96 -19.68
N ARG A 137 -1.57 33.57 -20.10
CA ARG A 137 -0.54 34.52 -20.58
C ARG A 137 -0.92 35.22 -21.88
N THR A 138 -1.48 34.48 -22.83
CA THR A 138 -1.96 35.02 -24.12
C THR A 138 -3.22 35.86 -23.95
N SER A 139 -4.08 35.52 -22.99
CA SER A 139 -5.25 36.33 -22.67
C SER A 139 -4.89 37.63 -21.96
N ASP A 140 -3.81 37.68 -21.18
CA ASP A 140 -3.42 38.86 -20.40
C ASP A 140 -3.28 40.13 -21.29
N PRO A 141 -4.00 41.23 -20.98
CA PRO A 141 -3.89 42.49 -21.70
C PRO A 141 -2.51 43.15 -21.67
N ARG A 142 -1.62 42.74 -20.75
CA ARG A 142 -0.24 43.24 -20.63
C ARG A 142 0.72 42.57 -21.62
N THR A 143 0.38 41.38 -22.09
CA THR A 143 1.14 40.72 -23.15
C THR A 143 0.88 41.50 -24.46
N PRO A 144 1.89 41.82 -25.28
CA PRO A 144 1.65 42.37 -26.62
C PRO A 144 0.91 41.35 -27.50
N ALA A 145 0.15 41.82 -28.48
CA ALA A 145 -0.66 40.93 -29.32
C ALA A 145 0.16 40.29 -30.47
N ASP A 146 1.28 40.92 -30.80
CA ASP A 146 2.35 40.50 -31.70
C ASP A 146 3.54 39.85 -31.01
N ALA A 147 3.41 39.50 -29.73
CA ALA A 147 4.47 38.81 -29.02
C ALA A 147 4.86 37.53 -29.78
N GLU A 148 6.10 37.47 -30.27
CA GLU A 148 6.60 36.30 -31.02
C GLU A 148 7.01 35.16 -30.09
N ASP A 149 7.38 35.51 -28.86
CA ASP A 149 7.77 34.54 -27.84
C ASP A 149 7.17 34.88 -26.46
N LEU A 150 6.30 33.99 -25.99
CA LEU A 150 5.71 34.02 -24.65
C LEU A 150 6.77 33.83 -23.53
N ALA A 151 7.96 33.29 -23.84
CA ALA A 151 9.04 33.12 -22.88
C ALA A 151 9.65 34.46 -22.42
N ARG A 152 9.56 35.52 -23.23
CA ARG A 152 10.07 36.85 -22.86
C ARG A 152 9.23 37.54 -21.79
N PHE A 153 7.97 37.14 -21.64
CA PHE A 153 7.00 37.69 -20.68
C PHE A 153 6.80 36.79 -19.44
N ARG A 154 7.83 36.02 -19.06
CA ARG A 154 7.83 35.09 -17.90
C ARG A 154 7.56 35.75 -16.53
N GLY A 155 7.63 37.08 -16.41
CA GLY A 155 7.45 37.83 -15.16
C GLY A 155 6.01 38.25 -14.81
N VAL A 156 5.01 37.89 -15.60
CA VAL A 156 3.59 38.17 -15.27
C VAL A 156 3.18 37.30 -14.06
N PRO A 157 2.47 37.81 -13.03
CA PRO A 157 2.11 37.08 -11.81
C PRO A 157 1.01 35.99 -11.94
N ALA A 158 0.53 35.72 -13.16
CA ALA A 158 -0.42 34.64 -13.47
C ALA A 158 0.03 33.18 -13.19
N PRO A 159 1.33 32.81 -13.26
CA PRO A 159 1.80 31.44 -13.03
C PRO A 159 1.53 30.91 -11.64
N ALA A 160 1.47 31.78 -10.62
CA ALA A 160 1.30 31.34 -9.24
C ALA A 160 -0.08 30.72 -9.01
N LEU A 161 -1.15 31.35 -9.51
CA LEU A 161 -2.52 30.83 -9.37
C LEU A 161 -2.74 29.54 -10.19
N VAL A 162 -2.17 29.47 -11.40
CA VAL A 162 -2.24 28.25 -12.23
C VAL A 162 -1.47 27.11 -11.58
N THR A 163 -0.30 27.40 -11.01
CA THR A 163 0.51 26.41 -10.29
C THR A 163 -0.19 25.98 -9.00
N ALA A 164 -0.78 26.89 -8.24
CA ALA A 164 -1.55 26.56 -7.04
C ALA A 164 -2.74 25.65 -7.39
N TRP A 165 -3.56 26.03 -8.38
CA TRP A 165 -4.65 25.19 -8.89
C TRP A 165 -4.19 23.77 -9.22
N TRP A 166 -3.13 23.68 -10.01
CA TRP A 166 -2.64 22.39 -10.50
C TRP A 166 -2.02 21.53 -9.40
N MET A 167 -1.20 22.12 -8.54
CA MET A 167 -0.59 21.42 -7.42
C MET A 167 -1.65 20.92 -6.44
N LEU A 168 -2.66 21.74 -6.12
CA LEU A 168 -3.76 21.33 -5.25
C LEU A 168 -4.56 20.18 -5.87
N PHE A 169 -4.86 20.24 -7.17
CA PHE A 169 -5.58 19.19 -7.89
C PHE A 169 -4.79 17.88 -8.00
N VAL A 170 -3.50 17.95 -8.31
CA VAL A 170 -2.64 16.76 -8.34
C VAL A 170 -2.50 16.17 -6.95
N MET A 171 -2.35 17.00 -5.92
CA MET A 171 -2.18 16.52 -4.55
C MET A 171 -3.47 15.88 -4.01
N SER A 172 -4.66 16.40 -4.35
CA SER A 172 -5.92 15.73 -4.02
C SER A 172 -6.00 14.36 -4.69
N TRP A 173 -5.65 14.27 -5.97
CA TRP A 173 -5.63 13.00 -6.71
C TRP A 173 -4.63 11.98 -6.15
N LEU A 174 -3.46 12.44 -5.68
CA LEU A 174 -2.50 11.57 -4.99
C LEU A 174 -3.06 11.04 -3.66
N LEU A 175 -3.82 11.85 -2.92
CA LEU A 175 -4.50 11.40 -1.71
C LEU A 175 -5.63 10.42 -2.01
N ASP A 176 -6.33 10.54 -3.15
CA ASP A 176 -7.33 9.54 -3.57
C ASP A 176 -6.71 8.15 -3.74
N PHE A 177 -5.47 8.05 -4.25
CA PHE A 177 -4.76 6.77 -4.29
C PHE A 177 -4.41 6.24 -2.90
N VAL A 178 -4.09 7.13 -1.96
CA VAL A 178 -3.84 6.73 -0.57
C VAL A 178 -5.14 6.27 0.08
N SER A 179 -6.25 6.99 -0.09
CA SER A 179 -7.58 6.59 0.37
C SER A 179 -7.95 5.21 -0.19
N LEU A 180 -7.73 4.94 -1.48
CA LEU A 180 -7.97 3.63 -2.08
C LEU A 180 -7.19 2.49 -1.41
N ARG A 181 -5.97 2.75 -0.92
CA ARG A 181 -5.19 1.76 -0.17
C ARG A 181 -5.69 1.62 1.26
N LEU A 182 -6.06 2.72 1.91
CA LEU A 182 -6.56 2.72 3.28
C LEU A 182 -7.98 2.13 3.39
N SER A 183 -8.79 2.19 2.33
CA SER A 183 -10.13 1.62 2.27
C SER A 183 -10.16 0.11 2.03
N THR A 184 -9.00 -0.54 1.87
CA THR A 184 -8.97 -2.00 1.73
C THR A 184 -9.58 -2.67 2.97
N PRO A 185 -10.55 -3.60 2.80
CA PRO A 185 -11.18 -4.27 3.93
C PRO A 185 -10.17 -5.14 4.67
N GLU A 186 -10.06 -4.94 5.98
CA GLU A 186 -9.25 -5.73 6.90
C GLU A 186 -10.16 -6.38 7.94
N LEU A 187 -9.95 -7.68 8.18
CA LEU A 187 -10.69 -8.42 9.19
C LEU A 187 -10.16 -8.06 10.58
N ARG A 188 -10.96 -7.34 11.36
CA ARG A 188 -10.68 -7.05 12.76
C ARG A 188 -11.35 -8.12 13.63
N SER A 189 -10.65 -8.60 14.66
CA SER A 189 -11.22 -9.54 15.64
C SER A 189 -10.88 -9.12 17.07
N LYS A 190 -11.79 -9.36 18.02
CA LYS A 190 -11.59 -9.10 19.44
C LYS A 190 -12.32 -10.16 20.27
N THR A 191 -11.68 -10.64 21.33
CA THR A 191 -12.28 -11.56 22.29
C THR A 191 -12.71 -10.79 23.54
N THR A 192 -14.01 -10.68 23.79
CA THR A 192 -14.59 -9.99 24.95
C THR A 192 -15.33 -10.99 25.83
N GLY A 193 -14.69 -11.46 26.90
CA GLY A 193 -15.30 -12.42 27.82
C GLY A 193 -15.60 -13.78 27.14
N GLU A 194 -16.88 -14.10 26.98
CA GLU A 194 -17.36 -15.33 26.29
C GLU A 194 -17.57 -15.15 24.78
N TYR A 195 -17.54 -13.92 24.28
CA TYR A 195 -17.84 -13.61 22.88
C TYR A 195 -16.57 -13.29 22.08
N TYR A 196 -16.49 -13.83 20.87
CA TYR A 196 -15.51 -13.52 19.83
C TYR A 196 -16.22 -12.68 18.76
N VAL A 197 -15.82 -11.43 18.59
CA VAL A 197 -16.43 -10.51 17.62
C VAL A 197 -15.48 -10.31 16.46
N THR A 198 -16.00 -10.45 15.25
CA THR A 198 -15.29 -10.19 13.99
C THR A 198 -16.09 -9.22 13.14
N ALA A 199 -15.40 -8.25 12.55
CA ALA A 199 -16.00 -7.38 11.54
C ALA A 199 -14.92 -6.88 10.58
N TYR A 200 -15.33 -6.57 9.35
CA TYR A 200 -14.48 -5.88 8.39
C TYR A 200 -14.46 -4.38 8.68
N SER A 201 -13.25 -3.82 8.73
CA SER A 201 -13.00 -2.38 8.85
C SER A 201 -12.01 -1.94 7.78
N PRO A 202 -12.00 -0.66 7.38
CA PRO A 202 -10.95 -0.16 6.51
C PRO A 202 -9.58 -0.30 7.19
N SER A 203 -8.58 -0.81 6.47
CA SER A 203 -7.20 -0.97 6.96
C SER A 203 -6.58 0.33 7.51
N GLY A 204 -7.00 1.48 7.02
CA GLY A 204 -6.55 2.78 7.52
C GLY A 204 -7.23 3.22 8.81
N GLY A 205 -8.32 2.59 9.24
CA GLY A 205 -9.15 3.07 10.35
C GLY A 205 -9.46 4.57 10.21
N GLY A 206 -9.28 5.32 11.30
CA GLY A 206 -9.51 6.77 11.30
C GLY A 206 -8.59 7.58 10.39
N SER A 207 -7.45 7.02 9.95
CA SER A 207 -6.57 7.71 9.01
C SER A 207 -7.17 7.81 7.60
N LEU A 208 -8.06 6.89 7.21
CA LEU A 208 -8.81 6.96 5.96
C LEU A 208 -9.62 8.26 5.89
N VAL A 209 -10.46 8.49 6.91
CA VAL A 209 -11.33 9.66 7.00
C VAL A 209 -10.51 10.96 7.00
N ALA A 210 -9.38 10.97 7.69
CA ALA A 210 -8.50 12.14 7.70
C ALA A 210 -7.93 12.43 6.30
N VAL A 211 -7.48 11.40 5.58
CA VAL A 211 -6.96 11.53 4.22
C VAL A 211 -8.03 12.02 3.24
N GLU A 212 -9.25 11.49 3.33
CA GLU A 212 -10.39 11.90 2.50
C GLU A 212 -10.74 13.37 2.72
N LEU A 213 -10.91 13.81 3.98
CA LEU A 213 -11.21 15.21 4.29
C LEU A 213 -10.11 16.17 3.83
N ILE A 214 -8.84 15.78 3.98
CA ILE A 214 -7.72 16.58 3.48
C ILE A 214 -7.74 16.63 1.95
N GLY A 215 -7.96 15.48 1.28
CA GLY A 215 -8.09 15.38 -0.17
C GLY A 215 -9.18 16.29 -0.72
N THR A 216 -10.37 16.24 -0.14
CA THR A 216 -11.51 17.09 -0.50
C THR A 216 -11.25 18.56 -0.22
N GLY A 217 -10.54 18.89 0.87
CA GLY A 217 -10.08 20.24 1.17
C GLY A 217 -9.11 20.78 0.10
N LEU A 218 -8.18 19.96 -0.37
CA LEU A 218 -7.27 20.32 -1.47
C LEU A 218 -8.03 20.49 -2.79
N LEU A 219 -8.99 19.61 -3.08
CA LEU A 219 -9.86 19.71 -4.25
C LEU A 219 -10.71 21.00 -4.21
N ALA A 220 -11.23 21.38 -3.04
CA ALA A 220 -11.95 22.64 -2.84
C ALA A 220 -11.03 23.85 -3.10
N GLY A 221 -9.79 23.81 -2.62
CA GLY A 221 -8.78 24.82 -2.93
C GLY A 221 -8.49 24.92 -4.42
N ALA A 222 -8.36 23.77 -5.10
CA ALA A 222 -8.21 23.72 -6.56
C ALA A 222 -9.44 24.30 -7.28
N ALA A 223 -10.65 23.95 -6.86
CA ALA A 223 -11.90 24.46 -7.40
C ALA A 223 -12.00 25.99 -7.30
N ILE A 224 -11.63 26.56 -6.15
CA ILE A 224 -11.57 28.01 -5.94
C ILE A 224 -10.57 28.64 -6.90
N CYS A 225 -9.35 28.09 -7.00
CA CYS A 225 -8.33 28.59 -7.91
C CYS A 225 -8.79 28.52 -9.38
N LEU A 226 -9.43 27.42 -9.78
CA LEU A 226 -10.01 27.25 -11.11
C LEU A 226 -11.11 28.27 -11.39
N GLY A 227 -12.02 28.50 -10.44
CA GLY A 227 -13.07 29.51 -10.57
C GLY A 227 -12.49 30.92 -10.74
N LEU A 228 -11.45 31.27 -9.96
CA LEU A 228 -10.72 32.52 -10.12
C LEU A 228 -10.04 32.62 -11.49
N LEU A 229 -9.43 31.53 -11.98
CA LEU A 229 -8.83 31.47 -13.32
C LEU A 229 -9.89 31.68 -14.42
N VAL A 230 -11.05 31.02 -14.31
CA VAL A 230 -12.16 31.16 -15.26
C VAL A 230 -12.64 32.61 -15.33
N ILE A 231 -12.85 33.25 -14.18
CA ILE A 231 -13.26 34.65 -14.09
C ILE A 231 -12.18 35.56 -14.69
N ARG A 232 -10.91 35.33 -14.34
CA ARG A 232 -9.78 36.13 -14.81
C ARG A 232 -9.56 36.04 -16.31
N VAL A 233 -9.56 34.83 -16.87
CA VAL A 233 -9.42 34.61 -18.32
C VAL A 233 -10.57 35.28 -19.07
N ARG A 234 -11.80 35.19 -18.55
CA ARG A 234 -12.94 35.91 -19.13
C ARG A 234 -12.71 37.42 -19.15
N GLN A 235 -12.32 38.02 -18.03
CA GLN A 235 -12.06 39.46 -17.93
C GLN A 235 -10.96 39.91 -18.91
N TYR A 236 -9.89 39.12 -19.00
CA TYR A 236 -8.75 39.35 -19.89
C TYR A 236 -9.13 39.32 -21.37
N GLN A 237 -9.86 38.29 -21.80
CA GLN A 237 -10.28 38.16 -23.19
C GLN A 237 -11.28 39.24 -23.59
N VAL A 238 -12.20 39.63 -22.70
CA VAL A 238 -13.13 40.75 -22.94
C VAL A 238 -12.38 42.07 -23.07
N ALA A 239 -11.40 42.35 -22.19
CA ALA A 239 -10.61 43.57 -22.26
C ALA A 239 -9.74 43.65 -23.53
N ARG A 240 -9.18 42.52 -23.97
CA ARG A 240 -8.37 42.45 -25.20
C ARG A 240 -9.17 42.56 -26.48
N ALA A 241 -10.37 41.96 -26.54
CA ALA A 241 -11.24 42.08 -27.71
C ALA A 241 -11.59 43.55 -28.04
N GLY A 242 -11.42 44.46 -27.09
CA GLY A 242 -11.55 45.90 -27.29
C GLY A 242 -10.29 46.65 -27.79
N ARG A 243 -9.13 46.01 -28.04
CA ARG A 243 -7.86 46.67 -28.47
C ARG A 243 -7.38 46.22 -29.88
N PRO A 244 -6.93 47.13 -30.78
CA PRO A 244 -6.33 46.77 -32.10
C PRO A 244 -4.87 46.26 -32.01
N ILE A 245 -4.41 45.42 -32.97
CA ILE A 245 -3.09 44.75 -32.98
C ILE A 245 -2.21 45.25 -34.15
N ALA A 246 -0.91 45.54 -33.90
CA ALA A 246 0.14 45.80 -34.90
C ALA A 246 1.19 44.65 -34.90
N PRO A 247 1.88 44.26 -36.00
CA PRO A 247 2.67 43.02 -36.08
C PRO A 247 4.21 43.16 -35.90
N ALA A 248 4.85 42.15 -35.30
CA ALA A 248 6.29 42.00 -35.02
C ALA A 248 7.02 41.01 -35.97
N ALA A 249 8.37 41.05 -35.97
CA ALA A 249 9.26 40.30 -36.87
C ALA A 249 10.34 39.44 -36.15
N ALA A 250 10.47 38.18 -36.60
CA ALA A 250 11.16 37.07 -35.93
C ALA A 250 12.61 36.84 -36.36
N ALA A 251 13.38 36.14 -35.50
CA ALA A 251 14.69 35.56 -35.81
C ALA A 251 14.86 34.12 -35.24
N PRO A 252 15.74 33.26 -35.81
CA PRO A 252 15.71 31.79 -35.67
C PRO A 252 16.87 31.16 -34.84
N VAL A 253 16.73 29.84 -34.58
CA VAL A 253 17.53 28.96 -33.68
C VAL A 253 18.46 27.99 -34.46
N THR A 254 19.50 27.43 -33.83
CA THR A 254 20.39 26.35 -34.37
C THR A 254 20.62 25.18 -33.37
N ASP A 255 20.93 23.98 -33.90
CA ASP A 255 20.85 22.61 -33.33
C ASP A 255 22.14 22.00 -32.69
N ALA A 256 21.99 20.79 -32.10
CA ALA A 256 22.92 19.99 -31.26
C ALA A 256 23.58 18.74 -31.94
N VAL A 257 24.52 18.03 -31.25
CA VAL A 257 25.21 16.77 -31.66
C VAL A 257 25.48 15.79 -30.44
N PRO A 258 25.59 14.43 -30.59
CA PRO A 258 25.30 13.38 -29.56
C PRO A 258 26.45 12.41 -29.07
N VAL A 259 26.07 11.34 -28.33
CA VAL A 259 26.75 10.39 -27.38
C VAL A 259 27.24 9.04 -28.00
N THR A 260 28.13 8.27 -27.30
CA THR A 260 28.37 6.80 -27.51
C THR A 260 28.63 5.98 -26.21
N ALA A 261 28.43 4.65 -26.27
CA ALA A 261 28.26 3.66 -25.17
C ALA A 261 29.30 2.49 -25.18
N VAL A 262 29.35 1.64 -24.12
CA VAL A 262 30.11 0.35 -24.04
C VAL A 262 29.36 -0.73 -23.22
N ALA A 263 29.57 -2.03 -23.54
CA ALA A 263 28.85 -3.24 -23.09
C ALA A 263 29.71 -4.23 -22.22
N PRO A 264 29.13 -5.32 -21.61
CA PRO A 264 29.63 -6.05 -20.42
C PRO A 264 30.00 -7.56 -20.64
N ALA A 265 30.38 -8.31 -19.57
CA ALA A 265 30.55 -9.79 -19.58
C ALA A 265 30.40 -10.47 -18.18
N ALA A 266 30.17 -11.80 -18.17
CA ALA A 266 29.41 -12.62 -17.19
C ALA A 266 30.22 -13.62 -16.29
N ALA A 267 29.51 -14.29 -15.35
CA ALA A 267 29.94 -15.36 -14.38
C ALA A 267 29.96 -16.81 -14.97
N PRO A 268 30.44 -17.90 -14.30
CA PRO A 268 29.62 -18.76 -13.39
C PRO A 268 30.39 -19.67 -12.34
N ALA A 269 29.67 -20.60 -11.65
CA ALA A 269 29.96 -21.46 -10.45
C ALA A 269 30.51 -22.92 -10.74
N PRO A 270 30.32 -24.05 -9.98
CA PRO A 270 30.15 -24.42 -8.51
C PRO A 270 30.84 -25.77 -7.98
N MET A 271 30.75 -26.06 -6.64
CA MET A 271 30.54 -27.35 -5.84
C MET A 271 31.51 -28.59 -5.92
N PRO A 272 31.44 -29.68 -5.07
CA PRO A 272 30.93 -29.97 -3.68
C PRO A 272 31.85 -30.93 -2.81
N ALA A 273 31.45 -31.35 -1.57
CA ALA A 273 31.61 -32.73 -0.99
C ALA A 273 31.05 -32.91 0.47
N ASP A 274 30.55 -34.12 0.80
CA ASP A 274 29.81 -34.57 2.03
C ASP A 274 30.57 -35.71 2.78
N ASP A 275 30.14 -36.09 3.99
CA ASP A 275 30.13 -37.50 4.46
C ASP A 275 29.30 -37.76 5.75
N SER A 276 28.17 -38.46 5.65
CA SER A 276 27.13 -38.57 6.70
C SER A 276 26.45 -37.20 6.95
N PRO A 277 25.38 -36.91 6.19
CA PRO A 277 24.83 -35.57 6.06
C PRO A 277 24.56 -34.94 7.43
N ARG A 278 23.87 -35.63 8.34
CA ARG A 278 23.22 -35.01 9.51
C ARG A 278 24.16 -34.57 10.63
N HIS A 279 25.10 -35.42 11.04
CA HIS A 279 26.11 -35.06 12.06
C HIS A 279 27.11 -34.07 11.49
N LYS A 280 27.51 -34.28 10.22
CA LYS A 280 28.26 -33.26 9.52
C LYS A 280 27.48 -31.98 9.38
N HIS A 281 26.16 -31.97 9.19
CA HIS A 281 25.38 -30.73 9.09
C HIS A 281 25.30 -30.02 10.43
N ALA A 282 25.19 -30.75 11.54
CA ALA A 282 25.24 -30.17 12.88
C ALA A 282 26.63 -29.56 13.16
N ASP A 283 27.69 -30.35 12.95
CA ASP A 283 29.07 -29.89 13.18
C ASP A 283 29.45 -28.76 12.20
N THR A 284 29.10 -28.90 10.93
CA THR A 284 29.32 -27.88 9.90
C THR A 284 28.53 -26.62 10.23
N ALA A 285 27.27 -26.72 10.66
CA ALA A 285 26.49 -25.54 11.01
C ALA A 285 27.10 -24.77 12.18
N VAL A 286 27.62 -25.46 13.20
CA VAL A 286 28.30 -24.80 14.34
C VAL A 286 29.66 -24.25 13.95
N ILE A 287 30.49 -25.01 13.22
CA ILE A 287 31.80 -24.56 12.73
C ILE A 287 31.66 -23.34 11.81
N VAL A 288 30.72 -23.42 10.86
CA VAL A 288 30.44 -22.31 9.95
C VAL A 288 29.90 -21.12 10.73
N ALA A 289 28.93 -21.31 11.64
CA ALA A 289 28.42 -20.21 12.46
C ALA A 289 29.53 -19.52 13.27
N ASP A 290 30.44 -20.28 13.86
CA ASP A 290 31.57 -19.72 14.63
C ASP A 290 32.54 -18.91 13.76
N SER A 291 32.69 -19.30 12.48
CA SER A 291 33.52 -18.57 11.50
C SER A 291 32.87 -17.30 10.93
N LEU A 292 31.56 -17.10 11.14
CA LEU A 292 30.85 -15.92 10.65
C LEU A 292 31.13 -14.69 11.53
N PRO A 293 31.07 -13.46 10.96
CA PRO A 293 31.14 -12.24 11.74
C PRO A 293 30.11 -12.22 12.87
N ILE A 294 30.51 -11.67 14.02
CA ILE A 294 29.62 -11.50 15.17
C ILE A 294 28.43 -10.64 14.73
N ALA A 295 27.22 -11.17 14.91
CA ALA A 295 25.98 -10.51 14.59
C ALA A 295 25.58 -9.57 15.74
N GLU A 296 25.21 -8.34 15.40
CA GLU A 296 24.64 -7.40 16.37
C GLU A 296 23.26 -7.89 16.84
N SER A 297 22.95 -7.74 18.12
CA SER A 297 21.66 -8.17 18.69
C SER A 297 20.46 -7.59 17.94
N GLY A 298 20.54 -6.33 17.47
CA GLY A 298 19.49 -5.68 16.69
C GLY A 298 19.31 -6.27 15.27
N ASP A 299 20.34 -6.87 14.69
CA ASP A 299 20.24 -7.59 13.41
C ASP A 299 19.53 -8.93 13.61
N ILE A 300 19.87 -9.64 14.69
CA ILE A 300 19.26 -10.91 15.06
C ILE A 300 17.76 -10.71 15.32
N GLU A 301 17.37 -9.68 16.08
CA GLU A 301 15.96 -9.36 16.35
C GLU A 301 15.19 -9.00 15.08
N ARG A 302 15.77 -8.20 14.17
CA ARG A 302 15.16 -7.90 12.86
C ARG A 302 15.01 -9.14 11.98
N SER A 303 16.00 -10.04 12.00
CA SER A 303 15.89 -11.32 11.29
C SER A 303 14.82 -12.21 11.91
N PHE A 304 14.71 -12.25 13.23
CA PHE A 304 13.70 -13.03 13.95
C PHE A 304 12.29 -12.51 13.68
N GLY A 305 12.08 -11.19 13.69
CA GLY A 305 10.77 -10.59 13.40
C GLY A 305 10.22 -10.94 12.02
N ARG A 306 11.08 -11.10 11.00
CA ARG A 306 10.66 -11.53 9.66
C ARG A 306 10.19 -12.99 9.59
N VAL A 307 10.67 -13.84 10.49
CA VAL A 307 10.42 -15.28 10.46
C VAL A 307 9.46 -15.76 11.54
N ARG A 308 9.26 -14.97 12.59
CA ARG A 308 8.34 -15.25 13.70
C ARG A 308 6.95 -15.60 13.20
N ASP A 309 6.38 -14.74 12.38
CA ASP A 309 4.97 -14.87 11.95
C ASP A 309 4.83 -15.87 10.79
N SER A 310 5.85 -15.98 9.93
CA SER A 310 5.84 -16.93 8.80
C SER A 310 6.08 -18.38 9.22
N TRP A 311 6.88 -18.62 10.25
CA TRP A 311 7.30 -19.95 10.68
C TRP A 311 6.89 -20.32 12.11
N HIS A 312 6.06 -19.48 12.73
CA HIS A 312 5.51 -19.65 14.08
C HIS A 312 6.61 -19.88 15.13
N ALA A 313 7.70 -19.11 15.03
CA ALA A 313 8.86 -19.22 15.90
C ALA A 313 8.60 -18.50 17.24
N PRO A 314 8.46 -19.20 18.39
CA PRO A 314 8.06 -18.57 19.65
C PRO A 314 9.14 -17.69 20.27
N GLU A 315 10.42 -18.04 20.09
CA GLU A 315 11.54 -17.36 20.76
C GLU A 315 12.88 -17.59 20.04
N ILE A 316 13.90 -16.85 20.50
CA ILE A 316 15.30 -17.03 20.10
C ILE A 316 15.99 -17.84 21.20
N LEU A 317 16.48 -19.03 20.87
CA LEU A 317 17.23 -19.87 21.79
C LEU A 317 18.68 -19.42 21.81
N ASP A 318 19.23 -19.14 22.99
CA ASP A 318 20.63 -18.74 23.13
C ASP A 318 21.44 -19.86 23.79
N LEU A 319 22.36 -20.45 23.02
CA LEU A 319 23.03 -21.71 23.34
C LEU A 319 24.55 -21.58 23.21
N ASP A 320 25.29 -22.32 24.03
CA ASP A 320 26.72 -22.57 23.81
C ASP A 320 26.94 -23.59 22.68
N ALA A 321 28.17 -23.73 22.20
CA ALA A 321 28.51 -24.59 21.07
C ALA A 321 28.08 -26.07 21.27
N ASP A 322 28.27 -26.62 22.47
CA ASP A 322 27.98 -28.03 22.75
C ASP A 322 26.47 -28.29 22.84
N ARG A 323 25.73 -27.39 23.51
CA ARG A 323 24.27 -27.42 23.57
C ARG A 323 23.64 -27.17 22.19
N LEU A 324 24.23 -26.29 21.39
CA LEU A 324 23.78 -26.03 20.02
C LEU A 324 23.92 -27.30 19.17
N ARG A 325 25.08 -27.97 19.18
CA ARG A 325 25.29 -29.24 18.47
C ARG A 325 24.28 -30.31 18.89
N ALA A 326 24.13 -30.51 20.20
CA ALA A 326 23.18 -31.49 20.74
C ALA A 326 21.73 -31.17 20.33
N ARG A 327 21.34 -29.89 20.39
CA ARG A 327 20.00 -29.42 20.01
C ARG A 327 19.72 -29.64 18.52
N ILE A 328 20.67 -29.30 17.65
CA ILE A 328 20.54 -29.52 16.20
C ILE A 328 20.42 -31.03 15.89
N ALA A 329 21.22 -31.88 16.54
CA ALA A 329 21.15 -33.32 16.34
C ALA A 329 19.75 -33.88 16.69
N VAL A 330 19.15 -33.42 17.79
CA VAL A 330 17.79 -33.79 18.20
C VAL A 330 16.74 -33.30 17.19
N ILE A 331 16.86 -32.05 16.72
CA ILE A 331 15.96 -31.46 15.71
C ILE A 331 15.99 -32.29 14.41
N LEU A 332 17.20 -32.58 13.91
CA LEU A 332 17.35 -33.33 12.67
C LEU A 332 16.88 -34.79 12.81
N ALA A 333 17.02 -35.39 14.00
CA ALA A 333 16.48 -36.72 14.27
C ALA A 333 14.94 -36.73 14.28
N ALA A 334 14.31 -35.74 14.91
CA ALA A 334 12.85 -35.57 14.91
C ALA A 334 12.30 -35.33 13.49
N HIS A 335 12.93 -34.42 12.73
CA HIS A 335 12.58 -34.16 11.33
C HIS A 335 12.69 -35.41 10.46
N ALA A 336 13.75 -36.22 10.64
CA ALA A 336 13.91 -37.47 9.91
C ALA A 336 12.85 -38.52 10.27
N ALA A 337 12.42 -38.61 11.53
CA ALA A 337 11.33 -39.48 11.96
C ALA A 337 9.99 -39.10 11.30
N GLU A 338 9.82 -37.83 10.96
CA GLU A 338 8.64 -37.29 10.27
C GLU A 338 8.77 -37.30 8.73
N GLY A 339 9.81 -37.93 8.18
CA GLY A 339 10.01 -38.08 6.73
C GLY A 339 10.76 -36.93 6.05
N TYR A 340 11.27 -35.94 6.79
CA TYR A 340 12.14 -34.88 6.26
C TYR A 340 13.59 -35.38 6.24
N THR A 341 13.92 -36.12 5.18
CA THR A 341 15.18 -36.87 5.10
C THR A 341 16.33 -36.08 4.49
N GLU A 342 16.05 -35.02 3.73
CA GLU A 342 17.04 -34.18 3.05
C GLU A 342 17.35 -32.93 3.89
N VAL A 343 18.62 -32.56 4.01
CA VAL A 343 19.07 -31.44 4.85
C VAL A 343 20.11 -30.63 4.08
N SER A 344 20.02 -29.30 4.15
CA SER A 344 20.95 -28.37 3.51
C SER A 344 21.50 -27.39 4.54
N VAL A 345 22.81 -27.14 4.49
CA VAL A 345 23.48 -26.06 5.26
C VAL A 345 23.99 -25.02 4.28
N LYS A 346 23.51 -23.78 4.37
CA LYS A 346 23.94 -22.66 3.52
C LYS A 346 24.32 -21.46 4.37
N THR A 347 25.26 -20.66 3.90
CA THR A 347 25.56 -19.35 4.47
C THR A 347 24.89 -18.26 3.66
N SER A 348 24.19 -17.35 4.32
CA SER A 348 23.71 -16.13 3.69
C SER A 348 24.62 -14.97 4.08
N THR A 349 25.41 -14.50 3.13
CA THR A 349 26.29 -13.32 3.25
C THR A 349 25.69 -12.06 2.65
N ASP A 350 24.62 -12.21 1.86
CA ASP A 350 24.02 -11.12 1.08
C ASP A 350 23.11 -10.22 1.93
N ASN A 351 22.77 -10.64 3.15
CA ASN A 351 21.96 -9.91 4.12
C ASN A 351 22.62 -9.88 5.50
N LYS A 352 22.33 -8.83 6.28
CA LYS A 352 22.65 -8.78 7.72
C LYS A 352 21.49 -9.35 8.58
N PRO A 353 21.76 -10.12 9.64
CA PRO A 353 23.08 -10.61 10.03
C PRO A 353 23.54 -11.73 9.10
N THR A 354 24.86 -11.96 9.04
CA THR A 354 25.38 -13.15 8.37
C THR A 354 24.99 -14.37 9.20
N LEU A 355 24.32 -15.34 8.58
CA LEU A 355 23.66 -16.41 9.31
C LEU A 355 23.74 -17.74 8.56
N VAL A 356 23.73 -18.82 9.32
CA VAL A 356 23.68 -20.18 8.80
C VAL A 356 22.22 -20.58 8.65
N HIS A 357 21.87 -21.02 7.44
CA HIS A 357 20.61 -21.63 7.09
C HIS A 357 20.78 -23.15 7.20
N LEU A 358 20.07 -23.76 8.14
CA LEU A 358 19.95 -25.21 8.23
C LEU A 358 18.51 -25.57 7.86
N ASP A 359 18.31 -26.16 6.68
CA ASP A 359 16.99 -26.37 6.10
C ASP A 359 16.73 -27.88 5.95
N SER A 360 15.60 -28.39 6.45
CA SER A 360 15.18 -29.79 6.26
C SER A 360 14.05 -29.89 5.23
N PHE A 361 14.09 -30.88 4.32
CA PHE A 361 13.14 -31.05 3.22
C PHE A 361 12.53 -32.45 3.19
N HIS A 362 11.26 -32.51 2.77
CA HIS A 362 10.52 -33.75 2.56
C HIS A 362 10.48 -34.11 1.07
N PRO A 363 10.93 -35.32 0.66
CA PRO A 363 11.21 -35.63 -0.75
C PRO A 363 9.98 -35.67 -1.65
N THR A 364 8.79 -35.90 -1.08
CA THR A 364 7.53 -36.02 -1.85
C THR A 364 6.51 -34.91 -1.59
N ARG A 365 6.83 -33.92 -0.74
CA ARG A 365 5.92 -32.80 -0.42
C ARG A 365 6.51 -31.48 -0.95
N PRO A 366 5.86 -30.80 -1.90
CA PRO A 366 6.33 -29.53 -2.44
C PRO A 366 6.51 -28.43 -1.38
N ASP A 367 5.66 -28.42 -0.35
CA ASP A 367 5.69 -27.45 0.76
C ASP A 367 6.37 -28.01 2.02
N GLY A 368 7.04 -29.17 1.91
CA GLY A 368 7.67 -29.87 3.02
C GLY A 368 9.04 -29.32 3.37
N TRP A 369 9.17 -28.03 3.66
CA TRP A 369 10.44 -27.39 4.03
C TRP A 369 10.39 -26.79 5.45
N ARG A 370 11.41 -27.11 6.26
CA ARG A 370 11.56 -26.66 7.65
C ARG A 370 12.87 -25.88 7.84
N PRO A 371 12.82 -24.54 7.84
CA PRO A 371 14.02 -23.71 7.99
C PRO A 371 14.45 -23.52 9.44
N VAL A 372 15.76 -23.50 9.65
CA VAL A 372 16.44 -23.18 10.92
C VAL A 372 17.53 -22.14 10.64
N ARG A 373 17.68 -21.18 11.55
CA ARG A 373 18.64 -20.07 11.46
C ARG A 373 19.54 -20.04 12.68
N ILE A 374 20.84 -19.86 12.44
CA ILE A 374 21.88 -19.80 13.47
C ILE A 374 22.72 -18.55 13.23
N ALA A 375 22.87 -17.71 14.25
CA ALA A 375 23.70 -16.51 14.21
C ALA A 375 24.75 -16.51 15.33
N ASN A 376 25.96 -16.03 15.02
CA ASN A 376 27.07 -15.92 15.97
C ASN A 376 26.87 -14.69 16.89
N ARG A 377 26.81 -14.88 18.21
CA ARG A 377 26.74 -13.77 19.19
C ARG A 377 28.11 -13.38 19.77
N GLY A 378 29.17 -14.09 19.39
CA GLY A 378 30.50 -13.96 19.99
C GLY A 378 30.63 -14.71 21.32
N ASN A 379 31.86 -14.84 21.81
CA ASN A 379 32.19 -15.54 23.07
C ASN A 379 31.69 -17.00 23.14
N GLY A 380 31.63 -17.69 22.01
CA GLY A 380 31.16 -19.09 21.94
C GLY A 380 29.65 -19.27 22.15
N ARG A 381 28.85 -18.21 22.01
CA ARG A 381 27.38 -18.23 22.10
C ARG A 381 26.72 -18.02 20.74
N PHE A 382 25.58 -18.68 20.56
CA PHE A 382 24.83 -18.70 19.31
C PHE A 382 23.34 -18.50 19.54
N ALA A 383 22.72 -17.73 18.64
CA ALA A 383 21.26 -17.60 18.56
C ALA A 383 20.71 -18.62 17.58
N LEU A 384 19.75 -19.45 18.01
CA LEU A 384 19.05 -20.46 17.22
C LEU A 384 17.55 -20.12 17.17
N TYR A 385 16.98 -20.02 15.98
CA TYR A 385 15.55 -19.77 15.78
C TYR A 385 15.08 -20.29 14.42
N GLY A 386 13.78 -20.59 14.24
CA GLY A 386 13.30 -21.19 12.99
C GLY A 386 11.87 -21.73 13.06
N HIS A 387 11.57 -22.73 12.25
CA HIS A 387 10.27 -23.39 12.19
C HIS A 387 9.81 -23.92 13.55
N SER A 388 8.53 -23.79 13.88
CA SER A 388 7.94 -24.16 15.18
C SER A 388 8.28 -25.58 15.66
N SER A 389 8.55 -26.50 14.73
CA SER A 389 8.97 -27.88 15.02
C SER A 389 10.28 -27.99 15.83
N ILE A 390 11.13 -26.97 15.84
CA ILE A 390 12.42 -27.03 16.57
C ILE A 390 12.30 -26.75 18.07
N TYR A 391 11.13 -26.27 18.50
CA TYR A 391 10.87 -25.86 19.89
C TYR A 391 10.21 -26.99 20.71
N GLN A 392 9.80 -28.08 20.06
CA GLN A 392 9.20 -29.23 20.73
C GLN A 392 10.24 -30.28 21.11
N VAL A 393 10.69 -30.23 22.38
CA VAL A 393 10.88 -31.43 23.22
C VAL A 393 10.57 -31.01 24.66
N SER A 394 9.30 -30.86 24.98
CA SER A 394 8.81 -31.08 26.35
C SER A 394 7.77 -32.17 26.24
N GLU A 395 8.04 -33.33 26.85
CA GLU A 395 7.02 -34.36 27.02
C GLU A 395 5.82 -33.71 27.71
N ILE A 396 4.63 -33.80 27.09
CA ILE A 396 3.40 -33.44 27.77
C ILE A 396 3.30 -34.40 28.96
N PRO A 397 3.30 -33.90 30.22
CA PRO A 397 3.15 -34.78 31.37
C PRO A 397 1.89 -35.64 31.21
N PRO A 398 1.92 -36.94 31.54
CA PRO A 398 0.79 -37.85 31.34
C PRO A 398 -0.54 -37.30 31.86
N ASP A 399 -0.49 -36.56 32.97
CA ASP A 399 -1.63 -35.91 33.64
C ASP A 399 -2.36 -34.84 32.81
N ASN A 400 -1.79 -34.41 31.67
CA ASN A 400 -2.38 -33.45 30.74
C ASN A 400 -2.81 -34.08 29.41
N ALA A 401 -2.56 -35.38 29.18
CA ALA A 401 -2.96 -36.08 27.95
C ALA A 401 -4.49 -36.12 27.78
N ASP A 402 -5.22 -36.24 28.89
CA ASP A 402 -6.69 -36.22 28.90
C ASP A 402 -7.25 -34.88 28.43
N LEU A 403 -6.59 -33.77 28.79
CA LEU A 403 -6.98 -32.42 28.34
C LEU A 403 -6.75 -32.25 26.84
N VAL A 404 -5.68 -32.83 26.29
CA VAL A 404 -5.42 -32.85 24.83
C VAL A 404 -6.53 -33.62 24.12
N ALA A 405 -6.90 -34.81 24.62
CA ALA A 405 -7.95 -35.63 24.03
C ALA A 405 -9.33 -34.95 24.11
N GLU A 406 -9.61 -34.27 25.23
CA GLU A 406 -10.84 -33.50 25.42
C GLU A 406 -10.91 -32.31 24.44
N LEU A 407 -9.81 -31.56 24.26
CA LEU A 407 -9.74 -30.47 23.28
C LEU A 407 -9.97 -30.99 21.87
N VAL A 408 -9.32 -32.08 21.46
CA VAL A 408 -9.55 -32.68 20.14
C VAL A 408 -11.03 -33.02 19.96
N THR A 409 -11.65 -33.64 20.98
CA THR A 409 -13.07 -33.99 20.97
C THR A 409 -13.95 -32.76 20.82
N ILE A 410 -13.70 -31.68 21.57
CA ILE A 410 -14.46 -30.43 21.47
C ILE A 410 -14.36 -29.84 20.06
N GLY A 411 -13.14 -29.75 19.52
CA GLY A 411 -12.89 -29.22 18.19
C GLY A 411 -13.63 -30.00 17.10
N THR A 412 -13.59 -31.34 17.14
CA THR A 412 -14.20 -32.18 16.10
C THR A 412 -15.71 -32.36 16.23
N THR A 413 -16.28 -32.15 17.42
CA THR A 413 -17.73 -32.38 17.65
C THR A 413 -18.56 -31.11 17.54
N ARG A 414 -18.10 -30.01 18.13
CA ARG A 414 -18.90 -28.79 18.28
C ARG A 414 -18.14 -27.50 17.98
N GLY A 415 -16.87 -27.60 17.58
CA GLY A 415 -15.98 -26.46 17.33
C GLY A 415 -15.50 -25.79 18.61
N TYR A 416 -14.36 -25.09 18.53
CA TYR A 416 -13.89 -24.25 19.64
C TYR A 416 -14.63 -22.90 19.67
N LEU A 417 -15.12 -22.48 18.50
CA LEU A 417 -15.93 -21.30 18.27
C LEU A 417 -17.29 -21.74 17.72
N LYS A 418 -18.38 -21.38 18.40
CA LYS A 418 -19.75 -21.64 17.93
C LYS A 418 -20.27 -20.41 17.18
N PRO A 419 -20.72 -20.51 15.92
CA PRO A 419 -21.32 -19.37 15.24
C PRO A 419 -22.56 -18.91 16.01
N TYR A 420 -22.53 -17.65 16.47
CA TYR A 420 -23.66 -17.00 17.07
C TYR A 420 -24.33 -16.19 15.97
N GLU A 421 -25.26 -16.81 15.24
CA GLU A 421 -26.00 -16.23 14.10
C GLU A 421 -25.16 -15.69 12.90
N PRO A 422 -25.76 -15.58 11.69
CA PRO A 422 -25.07 -15.04 10.53
C PRO A 422 -24.68 -13.57 10.75
N GLY A 423 -23.38 -13.28 10.87
CA GLY A 423 -22.85 -11.92 11.01
C GLY A 423 -22.60 -11.44 12.45
N ALA A 424 -22.75 -12.30 13.48
CA ALA A 424 -22.51 -11.93 14.88
C ALA A 424 -21.41 -12.79 15.54
N GLY A 425 -20.23 -12.83 14.91
CA GLY A 425 -19.05 -13.42 15.55
C GLY A 425 -19.23 -14.88 15.96
N SER A 426 -18.51 -15.33 16.99
CA SER A 426 -18.61 -16.68 17.52
C SER A 426 -18.59 -16.67 19.05
N ILE A 427 -19.30 -17.58 19.71
CA ILE A 427 -19.16 -17.79 21.15
C ILE A 427 -18.02 -18.78 21.36
N ILE A 428 -17.11 -18.46 22.27
CA ILE A 428 -16.05 -19.40 22.66
C ILE A 428 -16.68 -20.51 23.50
N ASP A 429 -16.38 -21.77 23.18
CA ASP A 429 -16.84 -22.87 24.01
C ASP A 429 -16.24 -22.74 25.43
N GLY A 430 -17.12 -22.60 26.43
CA GLY A 430 -16.70 -22.32 27.82
C GLY A 430 -15.74 -23.36 28.38
N ARG A 431 -15.84 -24.62 27.94
CA ARG A 431 -14.92 -25.69 28.36
C ARG A 431 -13.54 -25.53 27.73
N THR A 432 -13.47 -25.14 26.45
CA THR A 432 -12.18 -24.84 25.77
C THR A 432 -11.39 -23.77 26.52
N LYS A 433 -12.08 -22.70 26.95
CA LYS A 433 -11.45 -21.59 27.70
C LYS A 433 -11.01 -22.01 29.09
N GLU A 434 -11.79 -22.86 29.75
CA GLU A 434 -11.47 -23.41 31.07
C GLU A 434 -10.25 -24.34 31.02
N ILE A 435 -10.15 -25.21 30.01
CA ILE A 435 -8.97 -26.05 29.80
C ILE A 435 -7.73 -25.17 29.58
N GLY A 436 -7.83 -24.09 28.81
CA GLY A 436 -6.73 -23.13 28.63
C GLY A 436 -6.24 -22.53 29.95
N ARG A 437 -7.16 -22.13 30.85
CA ARG A 437 -6.79 -21.61 32.19
C ARG A 437 -6.13 -22.68 33.06
N GLN A 438 -6.60 -23.92 32.99
CA GLN A 438 -6.01 -25.05 33.73
C GLN A 438 -4.60 -25.38 33.25
N LEU A 439 -4.37 -25.32 31.94
CA LEU A 439 -3.03 -25.51 31.37
C LEU A 439 -2.09 -24.37 31.79
N HIS A 440 -2.60 -23.13 31.78
CA HIS A 440 -1.83 -21.98 32.25
C HIS A 440 -1.46 -22.09 33.73
N SER A 441 -2.37 -22.52 34.60
CA SER A 441 -2.08 -22.66 36.03
C SER A 441 -1.11 -23.81 36.35
N ARG A 442 -1.10 -24.87 35.52
CA ARG A 442 -0.23 -26.04 35.70
C ARG A 442 1.18 -25.86 35.17
N GLY A 443 1.36 -25.13 34.06
CA GLY A 443 2.65 -25.04 33.40
C GLY A 443 2.86 -23.78 32.57
N GLY A 444 2.10 -22.72 32.85
CA GLY A 444 2.24 -21.43 32.20
C GLY A 444 1.97 -21.48 30.71
N ILE A 445 2.59 -20.54 29.98
CA ILE A 445 2.39 -20.37 28.54
C ILE A 445 3.01 -21.50 27.71
N ASP A 446 4.12 -22.07 28.16
CA ASP A 446 4.85 -23.11 27.44
C ASP A 446 4.06 -24.42 27.41
N MET A 447 3.32 -24.72 28.49
CA MET A 447 2.38 -25.84 28.53
C MET A 447 1.23 -25.63 27.54
N MET A 448 0.66 -24.42 27.50
CA MET A 448 -0.40 -24.10 26.53
C MET A 448 0.09 -24.25 25.09
N ARG A 449 1.31 -23.81 24.77
CA ARG A 449 1.89 -23.93 23.42
C ARG A 449 2.14 -25.39 23.04
N SER A 450 2.64 -26.17 23.99
CA SER A 450 2.89 -27.60 23.80
C SER A 450 1.58 -28.36 23.53
N VAL A 451 0.52 -28.05 24.29
CA VAL A 451 -0.80 -28.65 24.09
C VAL A 451 -1.45 -28.17 22.79
N HIS A 452 -1.38 -26.88 22.47
CA HIS A 452 -1.91 -26.33 21.21
C HIS A 452 -1.34 -27.09 20.02
N ALA A 453 -0.02 -27.22 19.95
CA ALA A 453 0.62 -27.87 18.82
C ALA A 453 0.33 -29.39 18.78
N ALA A 454 0.18 -30.03 19.94
CA ALA A 454 -0.24 -31.42 20.04
C ALA A 454 -1.71 -31.65 19.61
N VAL A 455 -2.58 -30.66 19.84
CA VAL A 455 -3.95 -30.66 19.30
C VAL A 455 -3.93 -30.40 17.80
N ALA A 456 -3.18 -29.40 17.33
CA ALA A 456 -3.05 -29.04 15.91
C ALA A 456 -2.62 -30.23 15.05
N GLU A 457 -1.67 -31.04 15.53
CA GLU A 457 -1.23 -32.25 14.83
C GLU A 457 -2.33 -33.33 14.76
N ARG A 458 -3.13 -33.48 15.83
CA ARG A 458 -4.24 -34.43 15.91
C ARG A 458 -5.44 -33.99 15.07
N VAL A 459 -5.67 -32.68 14.93
CA VAL A 459 -6.76 -32.11 14.11
C VAL A 459 -6.28 -31.62 12.74
N ARG A 460 -5.09 -32.02 12.27
CA ARG A 460 -4.49 -31.55 11.00
C ARG A 460 -5.37 -31.75 9.76
N HIS A 461 -6.31 -32.70 9.80
CA HIS A 461 -7.28 -32.97 8.72
C HIS A 461 -8.47 -32.00 8.71
N HIS A 462 -8.58 -31.13 9.71
CA HIS A 462 -9.61 -30.11 9.86
C HIS A 462 -8.98 -28.71 9.77
N PRO A 463 -8.84 -28.14 8.56
CA PRO A 463 -8.23 -26.83 8.37
C PRO A 463 -9.04 -25.76 9.11
N GLY A 464 -8.38 -25.03 10.01
CA GLY A 464 -9.00 -23.93 10.78
C GLY A 464 -9.18 -24.21 12.27
N LEU A 465 -9.32 -25.47 12.71
CA LEU A 465 -9.56 -25.78 14.13
C LEU A 465 -8.41 -25.37 15.05
N ALA A 466 -7.15 -25.54 14.61
CA ALA A 466 -6.00 -25.07 15.38
C ALA A 466 -6.01 -23.54 15.57
N ARG A 467 -6.47 -22.81 14.56
CA ARG A 467 -6.60 -21.35 14.59
C ARG A 467 -7.79 -20.91 15.46
N GLU A 468 -8.91 -21.61 15.37
CA GLU A 468 -10.04 -21.41 16.29
C GLU A 468 -9.63 -21.62 17.77
N LEU A 469 -8.74 -22.57 18.04
CA LEU A 469 -8.21 -22.81 19.38
C LEU A 469 -7.31 -21.65 19.85
N GLU A 470 -6.47 -21.09 18.98
CA GLU A 470 -5.70 -19.87 19.28
C GLU A 470 -6.62 -18.70 19.64
N HIS A 471 -7.71 -18.54 18.89
CA HIS A 471 -8.74 -17.54 19.15
C HIS A 471 -9.47 -17.79 20.49
N ALA A 472 -9.75 -19.04 20.83
CA ALA A 472 -10.43 -19.42 22.07
C ALA A 472 -9.57 -19.16 23.33
N TRP A 473 -8.24 -19.24 23.20
CA TRP A 473 -7.29 -19.04 24.31
C TRP A 473 -6.72 -17.63 24.41
N ASP A 474 -7.10 -16.75 23.50
CA ASP A 474 -6.74 -15.35 23.55
C ASP A 474 -7.10 -14.69 24.89
N GLY A 475 -6.12 -14.01 25.49
CA GLY A 475 -6.27 -13.34 26.79
C GLY A 475 -6.13 -14.24 28.02
N ILE A 476 -5.71 -15.50 27.87
CA ILE A 476 -5.33 -16.36 29.00
C ILE A 476 -3.83 -16.18 29.29
N GLY A 477 -3.49 -15.56 30.43
CA GLY A 477 -2.10 -15.32 30.81
C GLY A 477 -1.41 -14.36 29.83
N SER A 478 -0.26 -14.77 29.28
CA SER A 478 0.48 -14.05 28.24
C SER A 478 0.24 -14.58 26.82
N TRP A 479 -0.82 -15.37 26.61
CA TRP A 479 -1.15 -15.92 25.29
C TRP A 479 -1.59 -14.81 24.34
N GLN A 480 -0.75 -14.51 23.36
CA GLN A 480 -1.00 -13.62 22.25
C GLN A 480 -0.99 -14.43 20.95
N ARG A 481 -2.01 -14.19 20.12
CA ARG A 481 -2.18 -14.83 18.82
C ARG A 481 -1.09 -14.46 17.83
#